data_AF-A0A523RWR6-F1
#
_entry.id   AF-A0A523RWR6-F1
#
_cell.length_a   1.000
_cell.length_b   1.000
_cell.length_c   1.000
_cell.angle_alpha   90.00
_cell.angle_beta   90.00
_cell.angle_gamma   90.00
#
_symmetry.space_group_name_H-M   'P 1'
#
loop_
_entity.id
_entity.type
_entity.pdbx_description
1 polymer ?
#
loop_
_entity_poly.entity_id
_entity_poly.type
_entity_poly.pdbx_seq_one_letter_code
_entity_poly.pdbx_strand_id
1 'polypeptide(L)'
;MSIKCIGCNREIGWDGKGLFSYTCLCGSTIFYDETTGHLALPYSLIRTLSQARSLPHLDDLVGESNHTSPFKEMLIAELREKGFIWMRECEQCQKDGALERKLKREEADAVLEAEMIIRHSK
;
A
#
# COMPACT_ATOMS: atom_id res chain seq x y z
N MET A 1 -14.03 -4.26 17.33
CA MET A 1 -12.67 -4.34 16.77
C MET A 1 -12.70 -3.59 15.47
N SER A 2 -11.93 -2.51 15.34
CA SER A 2 -11.90 -1.67 14.15
C SER A 2 -10.56 -1.85 13.47
N ILE A 3 -10.58 -2.40 12.26
CA ILE A 3 -9.38 -2.56 11.44
C ILE A 3 -9.26 -1.32 10.56
N LYS A 4 -8.11 -0.67 10.57
CA LYS A 4 -7.85 0.54 9.79
C LYS A 4 -6.75 0.33 8.78
N CYS A 5 -6.89 1.00 7.64
CA CYS A 5 -5.87 1.04 6.61
C CYS A 5 -4.65 1.83 7.08
N ILE A 6 -3.43 1.28 6.98
CA ILE A 6 -2.22 2.01 7.38
C ILE A 6 -1.99 3.25 6.50
N GLY A 7 -2.42 3.19 5.24
CA GLY A 7 -2.20 4.24 4.25
C GLY A 7 -3.10 5.46 4.41
N CYS A 8 -4.41 5.27 4.61
CA CYS A 8 -5.39 6.37 4.66
C CYS A 8 -6.22 6.42 5.94
N ASN A 9 -5.95 5.57 6.93
CA ASN A 9 -6.65 5.49 8.21
C ASN A 9 -8.16 5.20 8.12
N ARG A 10 -8.66 4.82 6.94
CA ARG A 10 -10.07 4.42 6.75
C ARG A 10 -10.33 3.08 7.45
N GLU A 11 -11.48 2.99 8.10
CA GLU A 11 -11.99 1.75 8.67
C GLU A 11 -12.36 0.75 7.56
N ILE A 12 -11.95 -0.50 7.76
CA ILE A 12 -12.23 -1.63 6.89
C ILE A 12 -13.14 -2.60 7.65
N GLY A 13 -14.21 -3.03 7.00
CA GLY A 13 -15.14 -4.03 7.53
C GLY A 13 -14.54 -5.44 7.55
N TRP A 14 -13.51 -5.67 8.36
CA TRP A 14 -12.91 -6.99 8.57
C TRP A 14 -12.99 -7.39 10.05
N ASP A 15 -13.36 -8.64 10.29
CA ASP A 15 -13.58 -9.21 11.62
C ASP A 15 -12.30 -9.77 12.26
N GLY A 16 -11.15 -9.63 11.60
CA GLY A 16 -9.85 -10.12 12.02
C GLY A 16 -9.65 -11.63 11.90
N LYS A 17 -10.56 -12.35 11.21
CA LYS A 17 -10.44 -13.80 11.00
C LYS A 17 -10.09 -14.13 9.54
N GLY A 18 -9.28 -15.18 9.38
CA GLY A 18 -8.89 -15.71 8.08
C GLY A 18 -7.76 -14.95 7.39
N LEU A 19 -7.50 -15.29 6.13
CA LEU A 19 -6.49 -14.62 5.30
C LEU A 19 -7.06 -13.32 4.75
N PHE A 20 -6.26 -12.26 4.86
CA PHE A 20 -6.62 -10.93 4.37
C PHE A 20 -6.05 -10.70 2.96
N SER A 21 -6.92 -10.54 1.96
CA SER A 21 -6.53 -10.24 0.56
C SER A 21 -7.37 -9.10 0.02
N TYR A 22 -7.21 -7.93 0.62
CA TYR A 22 -7.91 -6.71 0.22
C TYR A 22 -6.90 -5.57 0.05
N THR A 23 -7.09 -4.77 -0.99
CA THR A 23 -6.32 -3.56 -1.25
C THR A 23 -7.23 -2.38 -0.99
N CYS A 24 -6.79 -1.46 -0.14
CA CYS A 24 -7.52 -0.22 0.09
C CYS A 24 -7.52 0.64 -1.17
N LEU A 25 -8.50 1.54 -1.31
CA LEU A 25 -8.53 2.51 -2.41
C LEU A 25 -7.28 3.39 -2.46
N CYS A 26 -6.59 3.60 -1.34
CA CYS A 26 -5.30 4.31 -1.32
C CYS A 26 -4.10 3.45 -1.77
N GLY A 27 -4.34 2.25 -2.31
CA GLY A 27 -3.31 1.30 -2.75
C GLY A 27 -2.64 0.49 -1.65
N SER A 28 -2.91 0.77 -0.37
CA SER A 28 -2.28 0.03 0.73
C SER A 28 -2.86 -1.38 0.87
N THR A 29 -1.98 -2.33 1.14
CA THR A 29 -2.30 -3.74 1.42
C THR A 29 -2.05 -4.13 2.88
N ILE A 30 -1.65 -3.17 3.72
CA ILE A 30 -1.39 -3.37 5.15
C ILE A 30 -2.44 -2.64 5.99
N PHE A 31 -2.89 -3.30 7.05
CA PHE A 31 -3.93 -2.81 7.93
C PHE A 31 -3.48 -2.99 9.39
N TYR A 32 -4.17 -2.35 10.31
CA TYR A 32 -3.88 -2.49 11.72
C TYR A 32 -5.17 -2.49 12.55
N ASP A 33 -5.16 -3.24 13.65
CA ASP A 33 -6.20 -3.15 14.67
C ASP A 33 -5.96 -1.88 15.50
N GLU A 34 -6.92 -0.96 15.48
CA GLU A 34 -6.82 0.29 16.24
C GLU A 34 -6.72 0.07 17.76
N THR A 35 -7.31 -1.01 18.27
CA THR A 35 -7.35 -1.29 19.71
C THR A 35 -6.03 -1.86 20.21
N THR A 36 -5.40 -2.74 19.42
CA THR A 36 -4.20 -3.48 19.83
C THR A 36 -2.92 -2.99 19.17
N GLY A 37 -3.03 -2.19 18.11
CA GLY A 37 -1.90 -1.80 17.26
C GLY A 37 -1.34 -2.94 16.40
N HIS A 38 -1.95 -4.13 16.43
CA HIS A 38 -1.44 -5.29 15.70
C HIS A 38 -1.58 -5.08 14.18
N LEU A 39 -0.52 -5.37 13.43
CA LEU A 39 -0.51 -5.27 11.97
C LEU A 39 -1.11 -6.52 11.30
N ALA A 40 -2.14 -6.30 10.50
CA ALA A 40 -2.68 -7.29 9.59
C ALA A 40 -1.97 -7.15 8.23
N LEU A 41 -0.99 -8.02 8.01
CA LEU A 41 -0.19 -8.05 6.80
C LEU A 41 -0.87 -8.90 5.71
N PRO A 42 -0.72 -8.54 4.42
CA PRO A 42 -1.23 -9.38 3.34
C PRO A 42 -0.41 -10.68 3.29
N TYR A 43 -1.07 -11.80 2.97
CA TYR A 43 -0.42 -13.10 2.96
C TYR A 43 0.77 -13.18 2.00
N SER A 44 0.74 -12.42 0.89
CA SER A 44 1.85 -12.27 -0.04
C SER A 44 3.12 -11.73 0.64
N LEU A 45 2.98 -10.72 1.50
CA LEU A 45 4.10 -10.16 2.26
C LEU A 45 4.62 -11.17 3.29
N ILE A 46 3.72 -11.83 4.04
CA ILE A 46 4.09 -12.89 4.99
C ILE A 46 4.89 -13.98 4.28
N ARG A 47 4.41 -14.44 3.12
CA ARG A 47 5.11 -15.46 2.32
C ARG A 47 6.46 -14.97 1.83
N THR A 48 6.57 -13.76 1.28
CA THR A 48 7.84 -13.22 0.80
C THR A 48 8.86 -13.10 1.92
N LEU A 49 8.44 -12.59 3.08
CA LEU A 49 9.29 -12.53 4.28
C LEU A 49 9.74 -13.92 4.74
N SER A 50 8.85 -14.93 4.70
CA SER A 50 9.20 -16.30 5.11
C SER A 50 10.03 -17.08 4.10
N GLN A 51 10.00 -16.72 2.81
CA GLN A 51 10.63 -17.46 1.71
C GLN A 51 11.91 -16.80 1.15
N ALA A 52 12.37 -15.70 1.76
CA ALA A 52 13.55 -14.93 1.31
C ALA A 52 13.55 -14.61 -0.21
N ARG A 53 12.35 -14.41 -0.79
CA ARG A 53 12.19 -13.96 -2.17
C ARG A 53 12.44 -12.46 -2.27
N SER A 54 12.57 -11.94 -3.50
CA SER A 54 12.68 -10.49 -3.76
C SER A 54 11.60 -9.74 -2.99
N LEU A 55 12.03 -8.82 -2.11
CA LEU A 55 11.12 -8.01 -1.32
C LEU A 55 10.25 -7.15 -2.25
N PRO A 56 8.94 -7.04 -2.02
CA PRO A 56 8.11 -6.10 -2.77
C PRO A 56 8.56 -4.66 -2.50
N HIS A 57 8.26 -3.74 -3.42
CA HIS A 57 8.56 -2.34 -3.19
C HIS A 57 7.61 -1.77 -2.13
N LEU A 58 8.07 -0.75 -1.40
CA LEU A 58 7.28 -0.09 -0.37
C LEU A 58 5.95 0.45 -0.92
N ASP A 59 5.93 0.91 -2.17
CA ASP A 59 4.74 1.44 -2.85
C ASP A 59 3.58 0.42 -2.86
N ASP A 60 3.90 -0.86 -3.02
CA ASP A 60 2.93 -1.96 -3.10
C ASP A 60 2.36 -2.36 -1.72
N LEU A 61 2.96 -1.84 -0.64
CA LEU A 61 2.66 -2.21 0.74
C LEU A 61 1.90 -1.11 1.49
N VAL A 62 2.47 0.09 1.53
CA VAL A 62 1.98 1.17 2.40
C VAL A 62 1.05 2.15 1.68
N GLY A 63 0.95 2.04 0.35
CA GLY A 63 0.11 2.88 -0.50
C GLY A 63 0.59 4.32 -0.61
N GLU A 64 0.24 4.97 -1.71
CA GLU A 64 0.74 6.29 -2.12
C GLU A 64 -0.20 7.44 -1.69
N SER A 65 -0.72 7.37 -0.47
CA SER A 65 -1.47 8.51 0.08
C SER A 65 -0.51 9.63 0.54
N ASN A 66 -0.83 10.87 0.15
CA ASN A 66 -0.25 12.10 0.72
C ASN A 66 -0.59 12.27 2.22
N HIS A 67 -1.62 11.57 2.70
CA HIS A 67 -1.88 11.48 4.13
C HIS A 67 -0.95 10.44 4.75
N THR A 68 -0.21 10.86 5.77
CA THR A 68 0.69 9.98 6.53
C THR A 68 0.22 9.94 7.98
N SER A 69 0.17 8.74 8.56
CA SER A 69 -0.09 8.54 9.98
C SER A 69 1.23 8.23 10.70
N PRO A 70 1.36 8.52 12.01
CA PRO A 70 2.56 8.14 12.76
C PRO A 70 2.89 6.64 12.66
N PHE A 71 1.86 5.78 12.60
CA PHE A 71 2.03 4.34 12.39
C PHE A 71 2.61 3.99 11.01
N LYS A 72 2.17 4.69 9.96
CA LYS A 72 2.72 4.52 8.60
C LYS A 72 4.21 4.87 8.58
N GLU A 73 4.59 5.96 9.23
CA GLU A 73 6.00 6.39 9.30
C GLU A 73 6.87 5.39 10.04
N MET A 74 6.42 4.91 11.21
CA MET A 74 7.11 3.87 11.98
C MET A 74 7.29 2.59 11.16
N LEU A 75 6.22 2.12 10.50
CA LEU A 75 6.29 0.91 9.67
C LEU A 75 7.24 1.08 8.48
N ILE A 76 7.24 2.25 7.81
CA ILE A 76 8.18 2.53 6.73
C ILE A 76 9.62 2.46 7.24
N ALA A 77 9.91 3.04 8.42
CA ALA A 77 11.24 2.99 9.01
C ALA A 77 11.68 1.54 9.30
N GLU A 78 10.82 0.72 9.90
CA GLU A 78 11.12 -0.69 10.18
C GLU A 78 11.34 -1.52 8.90
N LEU A 79 10.53 -1.30 7.86
CA LEU A 79 10.70 -1.99 6.58
C LEU A 79 11.98 -1.55 5.87
N ARG A 80 12.33 -0.26 5.95
CA ARG A 80 13.59 0.28 5.43
C ARG A 80 14.81 -0.37 6.09
N GLU A 81 14.79 -0.56 7.41
CA GLU A 81 15.85 -1.27 8.14
C GLU A 81 16.00 -2.73 7.67
N LYS A 82 14.92 -3.34 7.16
CA LYS A 82 14.92 -4.70 6.59
C LYS A 82 15.28 -4.74 5.10
N GLY A 83 15.66 -3.62 4.50
CA GLY A 83 16.11 -3.53 3.11
C GLY A 83 15.00 -3.35 2.08
N PHE A 84 13.77 -3.03 2.50
CA PHE A 84 12.72 -2.64 1.56
C PHE A 84 13.04 -1.27 0.95
N ILE A 85 12.83 -1.15 -0.35
CA ILE A 85 13.09 0.08 -1.11
C ILE A 85 11.84 0.52 -1.87
N TRP A 86 11.79 1.80 -2.22
CA TRP A 86 10.77 2.31 -3.14
C TRP A 86 11.06 1.83 -4.56
N MET A 87 10.04 1.70 -5.42
CA MET A 87 10.21 1.35 -6.82
C MET A 87 11.11 2.36 -7.54
N ARG A 88 11.03 3.64 -7.17
CA ARG A 88 11.93 4.70 -7.66
C ARG A 88 13.40 4.50 -7.27
N GLU A 89 13.69 3.71 -6.25
CA GLU A 89 15.06 3.39 -5.81
C GLU A 89 15.59 2.09 -6.45
N CYS A 90 14.75 1.35 -7.17
CA CYS A 90 15.11 0.07 -7.77
C CYS A 90 15.65 0.23 -9.19
N GLU A 91 16.96 0.03 -9.38
CA GLU A 91 17.60 0.16 -10.69
C GLU A 91 16.98 -0.74 -11.77
N GLN A 92 16.59 -1.97 -11.39
CA GLN A 92 15.97 -2.91 -12.34
C GLN A 92 14.62 -2.37 -12.83
N CYS A 93 13.81 -1.82 -11.93
CA CYS A 93 12.52 -1.23 -12.29
C CYS A 93 12.66 0.01 -13.17
N GLN A 94 13.72 0.79 -12.97
CA GLN A 94 14.04 1.92 -13.84
C GLN A 94 14.47 1.45 -15.23
N LYS A 95 15.41 0.49 -15.32
CA LYS A 95 15.92 -0.06 -16.59
C LYS A 95 14.83 -0.74 -17.42
N ASP A 96 13.93 -1.48 -16.78
CA ASP A 96 12.86 -2.20 -17.45
C ASP A 96 11.65 -1.30 -17.81
N GLY A 97 11.71 -0.01 -17.48
CA GLY A 97 10.61 0.94 -17.66
C GLY A 97 9.36 0.62 -16.81
N ALA A 98 9.51 -0.17 -15.75
CA ALA A 98 8.40 -0.56 -14.88
C ALA A 98 7.82 0.66 -14.13
N LEU A 99 8.71 1.54 -13.65
CA LEU A 99 8.31 2.80 -13.01
C LEU A 99 7.55 3.71 -13.98
N GLU A 100 8.05 3.88 -15.21
CA GLU A 100 7.40 4.71 -16.22
C GLU A 100 6.00 4.20 -16.57
N ARG A 101 5.84 2.88 -16.74
CA ARG A 101 4.53 2.26 -16.99
C ARG A 101 3.57 2.44 -15.81
N LYS A 102 4.08 2.45 -14.58
CA LYS A 102 3.28 2.68 -13.38
C LYS A 102 2.76 4.13 -13.35
N LEU A 103 3.64 5.11 -13.48
CA LEU A 103 3.28 6.53 -13.49
C LEU A 103 2.25 6.85 -14.59
N LYS A 104 2.43 6.30 -15.80
CA LYS A 104 1.47 6.45 -16.90
C LYS A 104 0.07 5.92 -16.58
N ARG A 105 -0.04 4.83 -15.80
CA ARG A 105 -1.34 4.31 -15.36
C ARG A 105 -1.98 5.22 -14.33
N GLU A 106 -1.20 5.70 -13.36
CA GLU A 106 -1.70 6.61 -12.31
C GLU A 106 -2.19 7.93 -12.90
N GLU A 107 -1.49 8.48 -13.89
CA GLU A 107 -1.95 9.65 -14.63
C GLU A 107 -3.28 9.38 -15.35
N ALA A 108 -3.41 8.22 -16.01
CA ALA A 108 -4.64 7.84 -16.69
C ALA A 108 -5.82 7.66 -15.70
N ASP A 109 -5.58 7.02 -14.56
CA ASP A 109 -6.59 6.81 -13.51
C ASP A 109 -7.04 8.15 -12.89
N ALA A 110 -6.10 9.08 -12.66
CA ALA A 110 -6.42 10.42 -12.16
C ALA A 110 -7.28 11.22 -13.14
N VAL A 111 -7.02 11.10 -14.45
CA VAL A 111 -7.86 11.72 -15.49
C VAL A 111 -9.27 11.13 -15.47
N LEU A 112 -9.40 9.79 -15.39
CA LEU A 112 -10.70 9.12 -15.31
C LEU A 112 -11.48 9.52 -14.05
N GLU A 113 -10.82 9.62 -12.90
CA GLU A 113 -11.45 10.07 -11.65
C GLU A 113 -11.95 11.52 -11.77
N ALA A 114 -11.14 12.42 -12.36
CA ALA A 114 -11.54 13.80 -12.61
C ALA A 114 -12.76 13.89 -13.55
N GLU A 115 -12.79 13.09 -14.63
CA GLU A 115 -13.95 13.02 -15.53
C GLU A 115 -15.21 12.53 -14.82
N MET A 116 -15.10 11.53 -13.94
CA MET A 116 -16.22 11.02 -13.15
C MET A 116 -16.77 12.09 -12.20
N ILE A 117 -15.90 12.81 -11.49
CA ILE A 117 -16.30 13.91 -10.59
C ILE A 117 -17.07 14.99 -11.35
N ILE A 118 -16.57 15.40 -12.53
CA ILE A 118 -17.22 16.41 -13.38
C ILE A 118 -18.61 15.93 -13.84
N ARG A 119 -18.76 14.65 -14.20
CA ARG A 119 -20.05 14.08 -14.64
C ARG A 119 -21.08 14.00 -13.51
N HIS A 120 -20.65 13.73 -12.28
CA HIS A 120 -21.54 13.63 -11.11
C HIS A 120 -21.81 14.97 -10.42
N SER A 121 -21.11 16.03 -10.80
CA SER A 121 -21.30 17.40 -10.30
C SER A 121 -22.29 18.23 -11.15
N LYS A 122 -22.93 17.61 -12.15
CA LYS A 122 -23.99 18.18 -12.99
C LYS A 122 -25.31 17.48 -12.70
#